data_AF-A0A063XCX3-F1
#
_entry.id   AF-A0A063XCX3-F1
#
_cell.length_a   1.000
_cell.length_b   1.000
_cell.length_c   1.000
_cell.angle_alpha   90.00
_cell.angle_beta   90.00
_cell.angle_gamma   90.00
#
_symmetry.space_group_name_H-M   'P 1'
#
loop_
_entity.id
_entity.type
_entity.pdbx_description
1 polymer ?
#
loop_
_entity_poly.entity_id
_entity_poly.type
_entity_poly.pdbx_seq_one_letter_code
_entity_poly.pdbx_strand_id
1 'polypeptide(L)' 'MIKKYAITPNVDADGWFIEVENVAPTALYTSKDAAIEKAKQVAKENSPSKLVIYDQFKNVEEEHSF' A
#
# COMPACT_ATOMS: atom_id res chain seq x y z
N MET A 1 -14.05 -11.31 5.80
CA MET A 1 -12.72 -11.30 5.15
C MET A 1 -12.04 -9.99 5.52
N ILE A 2 -10.77 -10.00 5.91
CA ILE A 2 -10.00 -8.80 6.25
C ILE A 2 -9.44 -8.24 4.94
N LYS A 3 -9.66 -6.96 4.65
CA LYS A 3 -9.11 -6.34 3.43
C LYS A 3 -7.60 -6.13 3.58
N LYS A 4 -6.82 -6.54 2.57
CA LYS A 4 -5.36 -6.33 2.57
C LYS A 4 -4.98 -5.23 1.58
N TYR A 5 -4.14 -4.33 2.07
CA TYR A 5 -3.53 -3.24 1.35
C TYR A 5 -2.02 -3.45 1.37
N ALA A 6 -1.36 -3.26 0.24
CA ALA A 6 0.08 -3.39 0.12
C ALA A 6 0.65 -2.18 -0.64
N ILE A 7 1.79 -1.66 -0.19
CA ILE A 7 2.52 -0.60 -0.88
C ILE A 7 3.79 -1.17 -1.46
N THR A 8 3.87 -1.25 -2.78
CA THR A 8 5.01 -1.86 -3.47
C THR A 8 5.73 -0.84 -4.34
N PRO A 9 7.07 -0.89 -4.42
CA PRO A 9 7.81 -0.05 -5.35
C PRO A 9 7.49 -0.47 -6.79
N ASN A 10 7.42 0.50 -7.68
CA ASN A 10 7.40 0.26 -9.11
C ASN A 10 8.84 -0.07 -9.57
N VAL A 11 8.99 -1.16 -10.33
CA VAL A 11 10.29 -1.61 -10.84
C VAL A 11 10.72 -0.84 -12.10
N ASP A 12 9.75 -0.24 -12.81
CA ASP A 12 9.96 0.43 -14.09
C ASP A 12 10.01 1.96 -13.96
N ALA A 13 9.67 2.52 -12.80
CA ALA A 13 9.69 3.96 -12.53
C ALA A 13 9.90 4.26 -11.04
N ASP A 14 10.41 5.45 -10.73
CA ASP A 14 10.48 5.98 -9.36
C ASP A 14 9.09 6.32 -8.83
N GLY A 15 8.34 5.29 -8.43
CA GLY A 15 6.99 5.43 -7.92
C GLY A 15 6.53 4.23 -7.11
N TRP A 16 5.39 4.38 -6.46
CA TRP A 16 4.83 3.46 -5.48
C TRP A 16 3.39 3.16 -5.83
N PHE A 17 3.05 1.87 -5.85
CA PHE A 17 1.69 1.40 -6.08
C PHE A 17 1.01 1.06 -4.76
N ILE A 18 -0.28 1.36 -4.68
CA ILE A 18 -1.15 0.80 -3.65
C ILE A 18 -1.89 -0.38 -4.28
N GLU A 19 -1.50 -1.59 -3.89
CA GLU A 19 -2.20 -2.82 -4.21
C GLU A 19 -3.30 -3.06 -3.18
N VAL A 20 -4.48 -3.46 -3.65
CA VAL A 20 -5.62 -3.79 -2.79
C VAL A 20 -6.14 -5.15 -3.23
N GLU A 21 -6.34 -6.05 -2.28
CA GLU A 21 -6.83 -7.40 -2.57
C GLU A 21 -8.17 -7.34 -3.33
N ASN A 22 -8.22 -7.99 -4.50
CA ASN A 22 -9.35 -8.00 -5.45
C ASN A 22 -9.67 -6.67 -6.15
N VAL A 23 -8.77 -5.68 -6.12
CA VAL A 23 -8.94 -4.43 -6.87
C VAL A 23 -7.66 -4.15 -7.66
N ALA A 24 -7.80 -3.78 -8.94
CA ALA A 24 -6.65 -3.39 -9.75
C ALA A 24 -5.91 -2.21 -9.08
N PRO A 25 -4.57 -2.15 -9.14
CA PRO A 25 -3.82 -1.00 -8.63
C PRO A 25 -4.32 0.27 -9.30
N THR A 26 -4.99 1.13 -8.55
CA THR A 26 -5.70 2.30 -9.11
C THR A 26 -4.85 3.56 -9.09
N ALA A 27 -3.75 3.58 -8.33
CA ALA A 27 -2.97 4.78 -8.14
C ALA A 27 -1.47 4.49 -8.04
N LEU A 28 -0.71 5.22 -8.86
CA LEU A 28 0.75 5.34 -8.79
C LEU A 28 1.08 6.67 -8.11
N TYR A 29 1.93 6.63 -7.11
CA TYR A 29 2.41 7.80 -6.39
C TYR A 29 3.90 7.97 -6.65
N THR A 30 4.34 9.19 -6.97
CA THR A 30 5.77 9.49 -7.12
C THR A 30 6.49 9.59 -5.77
N SER A 31 5.76 9.82 -4.68
CA SER A 31 6.29 9.86 -3.32
C SER A 31 5.76 8.68 -2.50
N LYS A 32 6.68 7.99 -1.79
CA LYS A 32 6.36 6.91 -0.87
C LYS A 32 5.43 7.37 0.25
N ASP A 33 5.73 8.52 0.83
CA ASP A 33 4.97 9.07 1.96
C ASP A 33 3.52 9.34 1.55
N ALA A 34 3.31 9.89 0.35
CA ALA A 34 1.98 10.12 -0.19
C ALA A 34 1.21 8.79 -0.40
N ALA A 35 1.88 7.74 -0.87
CA ALA A 35 1.28 6.41 -0.99
C ALA A 35 0.91 5.85 0.40
N ILE A 36 1.80 6.00 1.38
CA ILE A 36 1.60 5.52 2.75
C ILE A 36 0.42 6.21 3.42
N GLU A 37 0.33 7.53 3.35
CA GLU A 37 -0.77 8.29 3.94
C GLU A 37 -2.11 7.86 3.33
N LYS A 38 -2.17 7.75 2.00
CA LYS A 38 -3.41 7.36 1.33
C LYS A 38 -3.79 5.92 1.63
N ALA A 39 -2.83 4.99 1.65
CA ALA A 39 -3.09 3.60 2.00
C ALA A 39 -3.55 3.46 3.45
N LYS A 40 -2.94 4.19 4.40
CA LYS A 40 -3.37 4.24 5.81
C LYS A 40 -4.78 4.78 5.95
N GLN A 41 -5.14 5.84 5.21
CA GLN A 41 -6.49 6.39 5.21
C GLN A 41 -7.50 5.34 4.73
N VAL A 42 -7.27 4.76 3.55
CA VAL A 42 -8.21 3.81 2.95
C VAL A 42 -8.32 2.54 3.79
N ALA A 43 -7.21 2.04 4.36
CA ALA A 43 -7.21 0.88 5.24
C ALA A 43 -8.08 1.12 6.50
N LYS A 44 -7.94 2.28 7.14
CA LYS A 44 -8.78 2.67 8.29
C LYS A 44 -10.26 2.80 7.93
N GLU A 45 -10.57 3.38 6.76
CA GLU A 45 -11.96 3.50 6.28
C GLU A 45 -12.59 2.13 5.98
N ASN A 46 -11.76 1.09 5.79
CA ASN A 46 -12.17 -0.25 5.39
C ASN A 46 -11.91 -1.31 6.48
N SER A 47 -11.80 -0.90 7.74
CA SER A 47 -11.63 -1.82 8.89
C SER A 47 -12.75 -2.88 8.97
N PRO A 48 -12.42 -4.14 9.31
CA PRO A 48 -11.09 -4.64 9.65
C PRO A 48 -10.20 -4.84 8.41
N SER A 49 -8.98 -4.31 8.48
CA SER A 49 -8.03 -4.35 7.37
C SER A 49 -6.56 -4.49 7.81
N LYS A 50 -5.69 -4.88 6.89
CA LYS A 50 -4.24 -4.97 7.08
C LYS A 50 -3.54 -4.14 6.01
N LEU A 51 -2.57 -3.34 6.40
CA LEU A 51 -1.66 -2.60 5.52
C LEU A 51 -0.24 -3.16 5.66
N VAL A 52 0.38 -3.47 4.54
CA VAL A 52 1.79 -3.90 4.45
C VAL A 52 2.55 -2.89 3.61
N ILE A 53 3.66 -2.37 4.11
CA ILE A 53 4.50 -1.40 3.43
C ILE A 53 5.80 -2.10 3.08
N TYR A 54 6.11 -2.16 1.78
CA TYR A 54 7.35 -2.72 1.30
C TYR A 54 8.40 -1.63 1.05
N ASP A 55 9.68 -1.99 1.15
CA ASP A 55 10.81 -1.16 0.72
C ASP A 55 11.05 -1.27 -0.80
N GLN A 56 12.04 -0.53 -1.30
CA GLN A 56 12.45 -0.56 -2.72
C GLN A 56 12.92 -1.94 -3.22
N PHE A 57 13.30 -2.84 -2.30
CA PHE A 57 13.75 -4.20 -2.59
C PHE A 57 12.63 -5.23 -2.36
N LYS A 58 11.37 -4.78 -2.18
CA LYS A 58 10.21 -5.62 -1.86
C LYS A 58 10.33 -6.40 -0.54
N ASN A 59 11.12 -5.92 0.41
CA ASN A 59 11.10 -6.41 1.78
C ASN A 59 10.00 -5.71 2.58
N VAL A 60 9.38 -6.42 3.52
CA VAL A 60 8.42 -5.79 4.44
C VAL A 60 9.16 -4.85 5.36
N GLU A 61 8.84 -3.56 5.28
CA GLU A 61 9.40 -2.51 6.13
C GLU A 61 8.49 -2.25 7.33
N GLU A 62 7.18 -2.15 7.10
CA GLU A 62 6.18 -1.92 8.15
C GLU A 62 4.88 -2.68 7.89
N GLU A 63 4.18 -3.06 8.97
CA GLU A 63 2.83 -3.61 8.91
C GLU A 63 1.91 -2.92 9.92
N HIS A 64 0.67 -2.66 9.51
CA HIS A 64 -0.37 -2.12 10.37
C HIS A 64 -1.65 -2.94 10.25
N SER A 65 -2.34 -3.10 11.38
CA SER A 65 -3.69 -3.68 11.43
C SER A 65 -4.67 -2.60 11.90
N PHE A 66 -5.81 -2.49 11.23
CA PHE A 66 -6.86 -1.51 11.50
C PHE A 66 -8.22 -2.19 11.64
#